data_AF-A0A183GGV5-F1
#
_entry.id   AF-A0A183GGV5-F1
#
_cell.length_a   1.000
_cell.length_b   1.000
_cell.length_c   1.000
_cell.angle_alpha   90.00
_cell.angle_beta   90.00
_cell.angle_gamma   90.00
#
_symmetry.space_group_name_H-M   'P 1'
#
loop_
_entity.id
_entity.type
_entity.pdbx_description
1 polymer ?
#
loop_
_entity_poly.entity_id
_entity_poly.type
_entity_poly.pdbx_seq_one_letter_code
_entity_poly.pdbx_strand_id
1 'polypeptide(L)'
;MFAFSFTPQLSNGAEKECPLRVFRWKVDSSAIIDFHTGKPPDRRAMSTLKKFGITDYEHRARVTTTADIREFDYIFGMDDSNIRDLEDLEMETEGKAKIQLLGSYDPEESYMISFVWFFFKSTTGGIAIRLVDSMASPSSFVMYLVLRRDLMPALGWPMGAVCTQAAHAASAAMWIFRNDPNTEEYAKELDSMHKVTLGVWVEDGQSVCIALKPYPKEQVKNALKGLKLF
;
A
#
# COMPACT_ATOMS: atom_id res chain seq x y z
N MET A 1 -3.47 -1.41 -7.23
CA MET A 1 -4.25 -2.44 -6.51
C MET A 1 -4.37 -3.61 -7.46
N PHE A 2 -3.71 -4.74 -7.19
CA PHE A 2 -3.55 -5.84 -8.14
C PHE A 2 -3.96 -7.15 -7.46
N ALA A 3 -4.60 -8.05 -8.21
CA ALA A 3 -4.87 -9.42 -7.80
C ALA A 3 -4.09 -10.39 -8.71
N PHE A 4 -3.62 -11.51 -8.14
CA PHE A 4 -2.97 -12.57 -8.90
C PHE A 4 -3.85 -13.82 -8.93
N SER A 5 -4.02 -14.43 -10.10
CA SER A 5 -4.97 -15.52 -10.29
C SER A 5 -4.28 -16.77 -10.87
N PHE A 6 -4.57 -17.94 -10.31
CA PHE A 6 -3.89 -19.19 -10.63
C PHE A 6 -4.88 -20.35 -10.80
N THR A 7 -4.69 -21.21 -11.81
CA THR A 7 -5.43 -22.47 -11.96
C THR A 7 -4.56 -23.56 -12.62
N PRO A 8 -4.58 -24.82 -12.15
CA PRO A 8 -3.90 -25.93 -12.83
C PRO A 8 -4.54 -26.23 -14.18
N GLN A 9 -3.73 -26.53 -15.19
CA GLN A 9 -4.18 -27.01 -16.49
C GLN A 9 -3.98 -28.52 -16.60
N LEU A 10 -5.02 -29.22 -17.05
CA LEU A 10 -4.93 -30.64 -17.41
C LEU A 10 -4.27 -30.75 -18.79
N SER A 11 -3.14 -31.45 -18.87
CA SER A 11 -2.47 -31.71 -20.14
C SER A 11 -3.19 -32.84 -20.89
N ASN A 12 -3.99 -32.50 -21.89
CA ASN A 12 -4.49 -33.46 -22.86
C ASN A 12 -3.39 -33.75 -23.89
N GLY A 13 -2.52 -34.72 -23.62
CA GLY A 13 -1.44 -35.10 -24.54
C GLY A 13 -0.81 -36.43 -24.16
N ALA A 14 -0.96 -37.42 -25.03
CA ALA A 14 -0.36 -38.74 -24.91
C ALA A 14 1.15 -38.67 -25.17
N GLU A 15 1.98 -38.62 -24.14
CA GLU A 15 3.41 -38.87 -24.27
C GLU A 15 3.80 -40.06 -23.37
N LYS A 16 3.94 -41.20 -24.05
CA LYS A 16 4.64 -42.37 -23.53
C LYS A 16 6.13 -42.07 -23.59
N GLU A 17 6.72 -41.89 -22.42
CA GLU A 17 8.11 -42.17 -22.01
C GLU A 17 8.63 -41.06 -21.09
N CYS A 18 8.76 -41.43 -19.80
CA CYS A 18 9.19 -40.65 -18.63
C CYS A 18 8.66 -39.21 -18.51
N PRO A 19 7.77 -38.90 -17.54
CA PRO A 19 7.92 -37.54 -16.98
C PRO A 19 7.47 -37.36 -15.52
N LEU A 20 8.26 -36.58 -14.78
CA LEU A 20 7.77 -35.79 -13.64
C LEU A 20 6.45 -35.12 -14.06
N ARG A 21 5.38 -35.22 -13.25
CA ARG A 21 4.12 -34.51 -13.56
C ARG A 21 4.43 -33.02 -13.71
N VAL A 22 4.50 -32.55 -14.95
CA VAL A 22 4.61 -31.12 -15.26
C VAL A 22 3.22 -30.54 -15.00
N PHE A 23 3.00 -30.03 -13.80
CA PHE A 23 1.81 -29.25 -13.50
C PHE A 23 1.93 -27.93 -14.27
N ARG A 24 1.19 -27.81 -15.37
CA ARG A 24 1.10 -26.56 -16.12
C ARG A 24 0.10 -25.67 -15.40
N TRP A 25 0.53 -24.47 -15.01
CA TRP A 25 -0.33 -23.50 -14.35
C TRP A 25 -0.73 -22.42 -15.34
N LYS A 26 -2.01 -22.07 -15.36
CA LYS A 26 -2.47 -20.82 -15.94
C LYS A 26 -2.35 -19.76 -14.84
N VAL A 27 -1.59 -18.71 -15.14
CA VAL A 27 -1.30 -17.59 -14.24
C VAL A 27 -1.68 -16.31 -14.93
N ASP A 28 -2.34 -15.40 -14.22
CA ASP A 28 -2.64 -14.06 -14.70
C ASP A 28 -2.64 -13.04 -13.55
N SER A 29 -2.66 -11.76 -13.87
CA SER A 29 -2.86 -10.67 -12.91
C SER A 29 -3.91 -9.67 -13.41
N SER A 30 -4.62 -9.06 -12.48
CA SER A 30 -5.65 -8.06 -12.76
C SER A 30 -5.64 -6.96 -11.70
N ALA A 31 -6.45 -5.93 -11.87
CA ALA A 31 -6.61 -4.84 -10.92
C ALA A 31 -8.07 -4.75 -10.48
N ILE A 32 -8.32 -4.32 -9.24
CA ILE A 32 -9.68 -4.08 -8.76
C ILE A 32 -10.33 -2.88 -9.49
N ILE A 33 -9.53 -1.88 -9.84
CA ILE A 33 -9.98 -0.64 -10.49
C ILE A 33 -9.35 -0.45 -11.87
N ASP A 34 -10.03 0.31 -12.73
CA ASP A 34 -9.73 0.44 -14.16
C ASP A 34 -8.66 1.47 -14.55
N PHE A 35 -8.05 2.13 -13.55
CA PHE A 35 -7.17 3.29 -13.74
C PHE A 35 -5.98 3.07 -14.71
N HIS A 36 -5.47 1.84 -14.77
CA HIS A 36 -4.33 1.48 -15.62
C HIS A 36 -4.70 0.55 -16.78
N THR A 37 -5.98 0.31 -17.05
CA THR A 37 -6.42 -0.66 -18.06
C THR A 37 -5.72 -0.44 -19.42
N GLY A 38 -5.19 -1.51 -20.00
CA GLY A 38 -4.44 -1.55 -21.25
C GLY A 38 -2.97 -1.12 -21.17
N LYS A 39 -2.54 -0.47 -20.08
CA LYS A 39 -1.17 0.01 -19.91
C LYS A 39 -0.19 -1.15 -19.62
N PRO A 40 1.07 -1.05 -20.09
CA PRO A 40 2.11 -2.02 -19.75
C PRO A 40 2.52 -1.90 -18.27
N PRO A 41 3.25 -2.88 -17.72
CA PRO A 41 3.75 -2.84 -16.35
C PRO A 41 4.69 -1.64 -16.15
N ASP A 42 4.75 -1.13 -14.92
CA ASP A 42 5.64 -0.02 -14.56
C ASP A 42 7.09 -0.35 -14.92
N ARG A 43 7.79 0.62 -15.54
CA ARG A 43 9.17 0.44 -16.02
C ARG A 43 10.13 0.01 -14.91
N ARG A 44 9.87 0.40 -13.65
CA ARG A 44 10.68 -0.02 -12.49
C ARG A 44 10.47 -1.50 -12.19
N ALA A 45 9.23 -2.00 -12.26
CA ALA A 45 8.95 -3.42 -12.10
C ALA A 45 9.64 -4.25 -13.21
N MET A 46 9.55 -3.79 -14.46
CA MET A 46 10.26 -4.43 -15.59
C MET A 46 11.78 -4.43 -15.42
N SER A 47 12.35 -3.34 -14.88
CA SER A 47 13.78 -3.26 -14.57
C SER A 47 14.19 -4.26 -13.50
N THR A 48 13.37 -4.44 -12.46
CA THR A 48 13.61 -5.46 -11.42
C THR A 48 13.53 -6.86 -12.01
N LEU A 49 12.48 -7.20 -12.77
CA LEU A 49 12.35 -8.49 -13.44
C LEU A 49 13.59 -8.83 -14.29
N LYS A 50 14.05 -7.85 -15.08
CA LYS A 50 15.26 -7.99 -15.91
C LYS A 50 16.51 -8.29 -15.09
N LYS A 51 16.67 -7.68 -13.91
CA LYS A 51 17.82 -7.96 -13.02
C LYS A 51 17.82 -9.41 -12.52
N PHE A 52 16.64 -10.01 -12.39
CA PHE A 52 16.47 -11.42 -12.01
C PHE A 52 16.35 -12.37 -13.20
N GLY A 53 16.70 -11.92 -14.41
CA GLY A 53 16.74 -12.75 -15.62
C GLY A 53 15.38 -12.97 -16.30
N ILE A 54 14.32 -12.31 -15.85
CA ILE A 54 12.99 -12.38 -16.49
C ILE A 54 12.91 -11.26 -17.53
N THR A 55 12.96 -11.63 -18.81
CA THR A 55 13.05 -10.68 -19.94
C THR A 55 11.90 -10.75 -20.93
N ASP A 56 11.11 -11.81 -20.87
CA ASP A 56 9.99 -12.13 -21.77
C ASP A 56 8.62 -11.88 -21.11
N TYR A 57 8.60 -11.20 -19.95
CA TYR A 57 7.35 -10.88 -19.27
C TYR A 57 6.57 -9.81 -20.04
N GLU A 58 5.41 -10.20 -20.54
CA GLU A 58 4.43 -9.30 -21.16
C GLU A 58 3.10 -9.40 -20.40
N HIS A 59 2.58 -8.25 -20.01
CA HIS A 59 1.28 -8.15 -19.37
C HIS A 59 0.64 -6.82 -19.73
N ARG A 60 -0.69 -6.75 -19.72
CA ARG A 60 -1.43 -5.50 -19.81
C ARG A 60 -2.42 -5.46 -18.67
N ALA A 61 -2.40 -4.35 -17.94
CA ALA A 61 -3.32 -4.16 -16.84
C ALA A 61 -4.76 -4.30 -17.35
N ARG A 62 -5.55 -5.08 -16.64
CA ARG A 62 -6.97 -5.34 -16.88
C ARG A 62 -7.71 -5.35 -15.55
N VAL A 63 -9.01 -5.16 -15.58
CA VAL A 63 -9.84 -5.19 -14.37
C VAL A 63 -10.23 -6.63 -14.04
N THR A 64 -10.33 -6.94 -12.74
CA THR A 64 -10.89 -8.20 -12.25
C THR A 64 -12.38 -8.23 -12.54
N THR A 65 -12.88 -9.36 -13.03
CA THR A 65 -14.27 -9.55 -13.40
C THR A 65 -14.86 -10.76 -12.69
N THR A 66 -16.19 -10.87 -12.66
CA THR A 66 -16.88 -12.08 -12.18
C THR A 66 -16.50 -13.33 -12.98
N ALA A 67 -16.03 -13.19 -14.22
CA ALA A 67 -15.48 -14.30 -15.00
C ALA A 67 -14.19 -14.86 -14.38
N ASP A 68 -13.35 -14.01 -13.78
CA ASP A 68 -12.12 -14.46 -13.11
C ASP A 68 -12.44 -15.31 -11.87
N ILE A 69 -13.47 -14.93 -11.09
CA ILE A 69 -13.96 -15.70 -9.93
C ILE A 69 -14.43 -17.10 -10.32
N ARG A 70 -15.00 -17.25 -11.53
CA ARG A 70 -15.44 -18.54 -12.08
C ARG A 70 -14.30 -19.36 -12.66
N GLU A 71 -13.34 -18.70 -13.29
CA GLU A 71 -12.30 -19.35 -14.06
C GLU A 71 -11.15 -19.89 -13.18
N PHE A 72 -10.67 -19.06 -12.26
CA PHE A 72 -9.48 -19.37 -11.46
C PHE A 72 -9.83 -20.13 -10.18
N ASP A 73 -8.91 -20.98 -9.72
CA ASP A 73 -9.09 -21.72 -8.46
C ASP A 73 -8.56 -20.93 -7.27
N TYR A 74 -7.60 -20.03 -7.51
CA TYR A 74 -7.01 -19.16 -6.49
C TYR A 74 -6.93 -17.73 -7.02
N ILE A 75 -7.35 -16.78 -6.19
CA ILE A 75 -7.18 -15.35 -6.44
C ILE A 75 -6.58 -14.74 -5.19
N PHE A 76 -5.42 -14.12 -5.33
CA PHE A 76 -4.71 -13.51 -4.23
C PHE A 76 -4.83 -11.99 -4.27
N GLY A 77 -5.36 -11.42 -3.18
CA GLY A 77 -5.32 -9.98 -2.92
C GLY A 77 -4.00 -9.57 -2.29
N MET A 78 -3.54 -8.34 -2.57
CA MET A 78 -2.29 -7.82 -2.01
C MET A 78 -2.46 -7.15 -0.65
N ASP A 79 -3.67 -6.72 -0.32
CA ASP A 79 -4.04 -6.06 0.94
C ASP A 79 -5.53 -6.29 1.26
N ASP A 80 -5.97 -5.92 2.46
CA ASP A 80 -7.34 -6.14 2.93
C ASP A 80 -8.41 -5.44 2.08
N SER A 81 -8.09 -4.32 1.44
CA SER A 81 -9.05 -3.66 0.55
C SER A 81 -9.28 -4.51 -0.69
N ASN A 82 -8.21 -5.14 -1.22
CA ASN A 82 -8.34 -6.01 -2.40
C ASN A 82 -9.23 -7.20 -2.05
N ILE A 83 -9.08 -7.75 -0.83
CA ILE A 83 -9.89 -8.87 -0.37
C ILE A 83 -11.36 -8.49 -0.30
N ARG A 84 -11.69 -7.37 0.35
CA ARG A 84 -13.09 -6.90 0.42
C ARG A 84 -13.70 -6.71 -0.96
N ASP A 85 -12.98 -6.05 -1.86
CA ASP A 85 -13.47 -5.80 -3.21
C ASP A 85 -13.62 -7.10 -4.03
N LEU A 86 -12.77 -8.11 -3.78
CA LEU A 86 -12.89 -9.44 -4.39
C LEU A 86 -14.04 -10.27 -3.80
N GLU A 87 -14.27 -10.17 -2.49
CA GLU A 87 -15.40 -10.81 -1.80
C GLU A 87 -16.72 -10.22 -2.29
N ASP A 88 -16.80 -8.91 -2.49
CA ASP A 88 -17.97 -8.26 -3.09
C ASP A 88 -18.25 -8.80 -4.51
N LEU A 89 -17.21 -8.98 -5.33
CA LEU A 89 -17.33 -9.61 -6.66
C LEU A 89 -17.74 -11.09 -6.59
N GLU A 90 -17.32 -11.82 -5.57
CA GLU A 90 -17.74 -13.20 -5.33
C GLU A 90 -19.22 -13.26 -4.93
N MET A 91 -19.75 -12.28 -4.19
CA MET A 91 -21.19 -12.24 -3.89
C MET A 91 -22.07 -12.04 -5.13
N GLU A 92 -21.53 -11.45 -6.19
CA GLU A 92 -22.25 -11.28 -7.47
C GLU A 92 -22.29 -12.56 -8.32
N THR A 93 -21.47 -13.57 -8.01
CA THR A 93 -21.43 -14.81 -8.77
C THR A 93 -21.03 -16.03 -7.96
N GLU A 94 -21.70 -17.15 -8.22
CA GLU A 94 -21.12 -18.44 -7.82
C GLU A 94 -19.84 -18.69 -8.62
N GLY A 95 -18.73 -18.88 -7.93
CA GLY A 95 -17.44 -19.21 -8.50
C GLY A 95 -16.69 -20.22 -7.62
N LYS A 96 -15.52 -20.64 -8.09
CA LYS A 96 -14.70 -21.66 -7.42
C LYS A 96 -13.40 -21.09 -6.84
N ALA A 97 -13.14 -19.81 -7.08
CA ALA A 97 -11.93 -19.15 -6.64
C ALA A 97 -11.83 -19.11 -5.12
N LYS A 98 -10.70 -19.52 -4.58
CA LYS A 98 -10.33 -19.25 -3.18
C LYS A 98 -9.66 -17.89 -3.12
N ILE A 99 -10.34 -16.92 -2.50
CA ILE A 99 -9.83 -15.57 -2.29
C ILE A 99 -9.03 -15.53 -1.00
N GLN A 100 -7.75 -15.18 -1.09
CA GLN A 100 -6.84 -15.15 0.06
C GLN A 100 -5.84 -14.01 -0.06
N LEU A 101 -5.27 -13.54 1.05
CA LEU A 101 -4.12 -12.64 0.99
C LEU A 101 -2.91 -13.42 0.45
N LEU A 102 -2.19 -12.86 -0.54
CA LEU A 102 -0.93 -13.48 -0.99
C LEU A 102 0.03 -13.68 0.19
N GLY A 103 -0.11 -12.82 1.19
CA GLY A 103 0.75 -12.79 2.33
C GLY A 103 0.61 -13.78 3.43
N SER A 104 -0.56 -14.39 3.56
CA SER A 104 -0.72 -15.46 4.54
C SER A 104 0.18 -16.67 4.26
N TYR A 105 0.88 -16.70 3.13
CA TYR A 105 1.80 -17.74 2.69
C TYR A 105 3.28 -17.43 2.93
N ASP A 106 3.62 -16.26 3.46
CA ASP A 106 5.00 -15.97 3.83
C ASP A 106 5.39 -16.69 5.13
N PRO A 107 6.38 -17.59 5.10
CA PRO A 107 6.80 -18.35 6.27
C PRO A 107 7.39 -17.49 7.39
N GLU A 108 7.79 -16.25 7.11
CA GLU A 108 8.30 -15.32 8.13
C GLU A 108 7.19 -14.49 8.82
N GLU A 109 5.91 -14.70 8.47
CA GLU A 109 4.75 -13.98 9.00
C GLU A 109 4.91 -12.44 8.94
N SER A 110 5.60 -11.92 7.92
CA SER A 110 5.93 -10.49 7.82
C SER A 110 4.75 -9.60 7.39
N TYR A 111 3.51 -10.01 7.66
CA TYR A 111 2.32 -9.33 7.17
C TYR A 111 1.74 -8.30 8.15
N MET A 112 1.84 -7.03 7.73
CA MET A 112 0.73 -6.08 7.55
C MET A 112 1.02 -4.68 8.13
N ILE A 113 1.39 -3.72 7.26
CA ILE A 113 1.15 -2.30 7.53
C ILE A 113 -0.27 -1.99 7.04
N SER A 114 -1.24 -2.10 7.96
CA SER A 114 -2.64 -1.72 7.73
C SER A 114 -2.79 -0.20 7.64
N PHE A 115 -3.53 0.28 6.63
CA PHE A 115 -4.08 1.64 6.59
C PHE A 115 -5.55 1.65 7.08
N VAL A 116 -5.73 1.77 8.40
CA VAL A 116 -6.72 2.58 9.18
C VAL A 116 -8.26 2.47 8.89
N TRP A 117 -8.97 1.67 9.73
CA TRP A 117 -10.15 1.90 10.65
C TRP A 117 -11.64 2.20 10.27
N PHE A 118 -12.57 1.70 11.15
CA PHE A 118 -13.97 2.08 11.61
C PHE A 118 -15.20 1.35 11.01
N PHE A 119 -16.15 0.74 11.78
CA PHE A 119 -17.08 1.45 12.70
C PHE A 119 -17.87 0.71 13.85
N PHE A 120 -18.18 1.51 14.89
CA PHE A 120 -19.31 1.57 15.86
C PHE A 120 -19.41 0.67 17.12
N LYS A 121 -19.34 1.30 18.31
CA LYS A 121 -20.49 1.42 19.26
C LYS A 121 -20.33 2.62 20.23
N SER A 122 -21.32 3.54 20.16
CA SER A 122 -21.83 4.36 21.29
C SER A 122 -22.51 3.40 22.28
N THR A 123 -22.61 3.53 23.61
CA THR A 123 -22.72 4.61 24.62
C THR A 123 -22.35 3.89 25.95
N THR A 124 -21.68 4.42 26.98
CA THR A 124 -22.23 5.21 28.11
C THR A 124 -21.19 5.22 29.24
N GLY A 125 -20.94 6.38 29.87
CA GLY A 125 -20.62 6.50 31.30
C GLY A 125 -19.16 6.41 31.76
N GLY A 126 -18.68 7.47 32.43
CA GLY A 126 -17.61 7.36 33.43
C GLY A 126 -16.53 8.44 33.36
N ILE A 127 -16.67 9.48 34.18
CA ILE A 127 -15.69 10.55 34.43
C ILE A 127 -14.43 9.97 35.12
N ALA A 128 -13.24 10.38 34.66
CA ALA A 128 -12.06 10.48 35.51
C ALA A 128 -11.12 11.59 35.02
N ILE A 129 -11.25 12.76 35.64
CA ILE A 129 -10.29 13.86 35.56
C ILE A 129 -9.02 13.39 36.28
N ARG A 130 -7.87 13.39 35.59
CA ARG A 130 -6.56 13.46 36.23
C ARG A 130 -5.83 14.70 35.75
N LEU A 131 -5.84 15.71 36.62
CA LEU A 131 -4.89 16.81 36.62
C LEU A 131 -3.48 16.25 36.80
N VAL A 132 -2.61 16.49 35.83
CA VAL A 132 -1.17 16.56 36.05
C VAL A 132 -0.73 17.92 35.53
N ASP A 133 -0.57 18.86 36.48
CA ASP A 133 0.25 20.04 36.29
C ASP A 133 1.72 19.60 36.28
N SER A 134 2.44 19.88 35.19
CA SER A 134 3.82 20.34 35.28
C SER A 134 4.30 20.92 33.95
N MET A 135 4.91 22.09 34.05
CA MET A 135 5.25 23.02 32.99
C MET A 135 6.29 22.49 31.99
N ALA A 136 5.98 22.57 30.69
CA ALA A 136 6.93 22.84 29.63
C ALA A 136 6.21 23.55 28.45
N SER A 137 6.82 24.61 27.93
CA SER A 137 6.39 25.40 26.77
C SER A 137 5.94 24.52 25.58
N PRO A 138 4.92 24.91 24.78
CA PRO A 138 4.33 24.05 23.75
C PRO A 138 5.28 23.92 22.55
N SER A 139 6.28 23.04 22.67
CA SER A 139 7.00 22.54 21.51
C SER A 139 6.04 21.62 20.76
N SER A 140 5.18 22.21 19.92
CA SER A 140 4.31 21.45 19.03
C SER A 140 5.19 20.53 18.18
N PHE A 141 5.05 19.22 18.41
CA PHE A 141 5.67 18.21 17.59
C PHE A 141 4.96 18.15 16.24
N VAL A 142 5.73 17.98 15.18
CA VAL A 142 5.22 17.96 13.82
C VAL A 142 5.91 16.86 13.02
N MET A 143 5.13 16.16 12.22
CA MET A 143 5.62 15.26 11.19
C MET A 143 5.57 15.99 9.84
N TYR A 144 6.68 15.97 9.11
CA TYR A 144 6.76 16.58 7.79
C TYR A 144 6.70 15.50 6.71
N LEU A 145 5.85 15.73 5.71
CA LEU A 145 5.73 14.91 4.51
C LEU A 145 6.25 15.73 3.33
N VAL A 146 7.35 15.30 2.72
CA VAL A 146 7.90 15.94 1.52
C VAL A 146 7.44 15.13 0.30
N LEU A 147 6.63 15.76 -0.54
CA LEU A 147 6.03 15.16 -1.73
C LEU A 147 6.60 15.77 -3.00
N ARG A 148 6.70 14.93 -4.05
CA ARG A 148 7.04 15.39 -5.39
C ARG A 148 5.87 16.13 -6.03
N ARG A 149 6.05 17.43 -6.33
CA ARG A 149 5.01 18.28 -6.92
C ARG A 149 4.73 17.96 -8.37
N ASP A 150 5.70 17.40 -9.09
CA ASP A 150 5.60 17.10 -10.51
C ASP A 150 4.68 15.89 -10.80
N LEU A 151 4.36 15.08 -9.78
CA LEU A 151 3.50 13.90 -9.93
C LEU A 151 2.16 14.25 -10.60
N MET A 152 1.50 15.31 -10.16
CA MET A 152 0.19 15.71 -10.70
C MET A 152 0.30 16.43 -12.06
N PRO A 153 0.96 17.61 -12.17
CA PRO A 153 0.95 18.39 -13.40
C PRO A 153 1.84 17.80 -14.52
N ALA A 154 2.93 17.09 -14.19
CA ALA A 154 3.87 16.60 -15.19
C ALA A 154 3.70 15.11 -15.49
N LEU A 155 3.36 14.29 -14.49
CA LEU A 155 3.20 12.84 -14.65
C LEU A 155 1.74 12.37 -14.64
N GLY A 156 0.77 13.29 -14.48
CA GLY A 156 -0.65 12.98 -14.57
C GLY A 156 -1.20 12.11 -13.45
N TRP A 157 -0.56 12.12 -12.27
CA TRP A 157 -1.05 11.36 -11.11
C TRP A 157 -2.33 11.98 -10.55
N PRO A 158 -3.33 11.16 -10.17
CA PRO A 158 -4.51 11.65 -9.49
C PRO A 158 -4.17 12.03 -8.04
N MET A 159 -4.88 13.03 -7.50
CA MET A 159 -4.68 13.48 -6.10
C MET A 159 -4.76 12.32 -5.11
N GLY A 160 -5.69 11.38 -5.31
CA GLY A 160 -5.83 10.19 -4.46
C GLY A 160 -4.55 9.36 -4.38
N ALA A 161 -3.87 9.11 -5.50
CA ALA A 161 -2.62 8.35 -5.51
C ALA A 161 -1.50 9.06 -4.75
N VAL A 162 -1.43 10.40 -4.85
CA VAL A 162 -0.48 11.22 -4.09
C VAL A 162 -0.78 11.13 -2.59
N CYS A 163 -2.05 11.25 -2.21
CA CYS A 163 -2.50 11.11 -0.82
C CYS A 163 -2.16 9.73 -0.26
N THR A 164 -2.38 8.65 -1.01
CA THR A 164 -2.04 7.28 -0.58
C THR A 164 -0.54 7.13 -0.30
N GLN A 165 0.33 7.72 -1.13
CA GLN A 165 1.77 7.68 -0.91
C GLN A 165 2.19 8.48 0.33
N ALA A 166 1.58 9.66 0.53
CA ALA A 166 1.79 10.48 1.72
C ALA A 166 1.35 9.74 3.00
N ALA A 167 0.18 9.10 2.94
CA ALA A 167 -0.34 8.26 3.99
C ALA A 167 0.68 7.16 4.28
N HIS A 168 1.02 6.33 3.29
CA HIS A 168 1.97 5.21 3.41
C HIS A 168 3.29 5.59 4.07
N ALA A 169 3.92 6.66 3.58
CA ALA A 169 5.17 7.16 4.16
C ALA A 169 5.00 7.57 5.63
N ALA A 170 3.90 8.24 5.98
CA ALA A 170 3.62 8.66 7.35
C ALA A 170 3.50 7.46 8.32
N SER A 171 2.71 6.43 7.96
CA SER A 171 2.57 5.25 8.82
C SER A 171 3.86 4.45 8.90
N ALA A 172 4.62 4.34 7.81
CA ALA A 172 5.94 3.71 7.82
C ALA A 172 6.91 4.45 8.76
N ALA A 173 6.94 5.79 8.72
CA ALA A 173 7.76 6.59 9.63
C ALA A 173 7.34 6.40 11.10
N MET A 174 6.04 6.40 11.39
CA MET A 174 5.54 6.11 12.75
C MET A 174 5.96 4.73 13.23
N TRP A 175 5.91 3.70 12.37
CA TRP A 175 6.28 2.34 12.72
C TRP A 175 7.78 2.15 12.94
N ILE A 176 8.60 2.66 12.02
CA ILE A 176 10.07 2.54 12.07
C ILE A 176 10.60 3.26 13.33
N PHE A 177 10.07 4.44 13.63
CA PHE A 177 10.52 5.27 14.75
C PHE A 177 9.61 5.17 15.97
N ARG A 178 8.85 4.08 16.12
CA ARG A 178 7.87 3.91 17.22
C ARG A 178 8.44 4.00 18.64
N ASN A 179 9.73 3.69 18.80
CA ASN A 179 10.45 3.75 20.08
C ASN A 179 11.31 5.02 20.20
N ASP A 180 11.21 5.97 19.28
CA ASP A 180 11.92 7.25 19.37
C ASP A 180 11.18 8.19 20.34
N PRO A 181 11.87 8.87 21.28
CA PRO A 181 11.22 9.72 22.27
C PRO A 181 10.33 10.82 21.69
N ASN A 182 10.68 11.38 20.52
CA ASN A 182 9.85 12.40 19.88
C ASN A 182 8.58 11.79 19.27
N THR A 183 8.67 10.56 18.76
CA THR A 183 7.53 9.84 18.19
C THR A 183 6.55 9.42 19.28
N GLU A 184 7.06 8.94 20.41
CA GLU A 184 6.25 8.63 21.59
C GLU A 184 5.51 9.87 22.08
N GLU A 185 6.22 11.00 22.27
CA GLU A 185 5.60 12.26 22.70
C GLU A 185 4.55 12.77 21.71
N TYR A 186 4.85 12.72 20.42
CA TYR A 186 3.93 13.07 19.34
C TYR A 186 2.66 12.21 19.34
N ALA A 187 2.74 10.95 19.76
CA ALA A 187 1.62 10.02 19.78
C ALA A 187 0.78 10.05 21.07
N LYS A 188 1.24 10.75 22.13
CA LYS A 188 0.52 10.82 23.42
C LYS A 188 -0.82 11.56 23.33
N GLU A 189 -0.92 12.55 22.46
CA GLU A 189 -2.12 13.36 22.28
C GLU A 189 -2.53 13.33 20.81
N LEU A 190 -3.33 12.33 20.44
CA LEU A 190 -3.75 12.08 19.06
C LEU A 190 -4.48 13.30 18.44
N ASP A 191 -5.23 14.05 19.25
CA ASP A 191 -5.99 15.22 18.80
C ASP A 191 -5.10 16.43 18.48
N SER A 192 -3.85 16.47 18.97
CA SER A 192 -2.88 17.54 18.70
C SER A 192 -1.82 17.15 17.67
N MET A 193 -1.89 15.93 17.11
CA MET A 193 -0.99 15.46 16.07
C MET A 193 -1.08 16.33 14.81
N HIS A 194 -0.01 17.08 14.54
CA HIS A 194 0.08 17.93 13.36
C HIS A 194 1.00 17.31 12.29
N LYS A 195 0.56 17.35 11.03
CA LYS A 195 1.38 16.99 9.87
C LYS A 195 1.45 18.17 8.91
N VAL A 196 2.63 18.43 8.36
CA VAL A 196 2.85 19.48 7.36
C VAL A 196 3.36 18.86 6.07
N THR A 197 2.65 19.13 4.99
CA THR A 197 2.99 18.64 3.66
C THR A 197 3.76 19.71 2.88
N LEU A 198 4.98 19.39 2.48
CA LEU A 198 5.89 20.21 1.71
C LEU A 198 6.08 19.59 0.33
N GLY A 199 6.40 20.42 -0.65
CA GLY A 199 6.53 20.01 -2.04
C GLY A 199 7.88 20.38 -2.65
N VAL A 200 8.52 19.41 -3.29
CA VAL A 200 9.76 19.56 -4.07
C VAL A 200 9.48 19.46 -5.57
N TRP A 201 10.24 20.21 -6.38
CA TRP A 201 10.23 20.11 -7.83
C TRP A 201 11.40 19.23 -8.28
N VAL A 202 11.07 18.03 -8.77
CA VAL A 202 11.88 17.07 -9.55
C VAL A 202 13.31 16.78 -9.10
N GLU A 203 13.59 15.49 -8.87
CA GLU A 203 14.83 14.85 -9.31
C GLU A 203 14.47 13.44 -9.85
N ASP A 204 15.07 13.05 -10.98
CA ASP A 204 15.02 11.67 -11.46
C ASP A 204 15.70 10.75 -10.43
N GLY A 205 14.98 9.71 -9.98
CA GLY A 205 15.50 8.73 -9.01
C GLY A 205 15.17 8.99 -7.54
N GLN A 206 14.50 10.10 -7.20
CA GLN A 206 14.03 10.36 -5.82
C GLN A 206 12.70 9.67 -5.48
N SER A 207 12.53 9.36 -4.19
CA SER A 207 11.29 8.83 -3.61
C SER A 207 10.08 9.74 -3.87
N VAL A 208 8.91 9.12 -4.05
CA VAL A 208 7.64 9.81 -4.35
C VAL A 208 7.16 10.66 -3.17
N CYS A 209 7.34 10.14 -1.96
CA CYS A 209 7.10 10.81 -0.69
C CYS A 209 8.21 10.46 0.29
N ILE A 210 8.64 11.43 1.09
CA ILE A 210 9.53 11.22 2.23
C ILE A 210 8.81 11.71 3.47
N ALA A 211 8.59 10.83 4.44
CA ALA A 211 8.08 11.19 5.75
C ALA A 211 9.24 11.27 6.75
N LEU A 212 9.35 12.40 7.42
CA LEU A 212 10.25 12.55 8.56
C LEU A 212 9.57 11.98 9.82
N LYS A 213 10.36 11.40 10.72
CA LYS A 213 9.86 11.11 12.07
C LYS A 213 9.42 12.43 12.74
N PRO A 214 8.53 12.38 13.75
CA PRO A 214 8.15 13.57 14.49
C PRO A 214 9.36 14.29 15.11
N TYR A 215 9.35 15.61 15.02
CA TYR A 215 10.33 16.48 15.67
C TYR A 215 9.64 17.69 16.31
N PRO A 216 10.22 18.28 17.36
CA PRO A 216 9.88 19.62 17.78
C PRO A 216 10.04 20.58 16.59
N LYS A 217 9.00 21.37 16.31
CA LYS A 217 8.95 22.25 15.12
C LYS A 217 10.21 23.10 14.94
N GLU A 218 10.74 23.67 16.02
CA GLU A 218 11.91 24.55 15.96
C GLU A 218 13.22 23.82 15.57
N GLN A 219 13.31 22.49 15.74
CA GLN A 219 14.49 21.72 15.33
C GLN A 219 14.59 21.55 13.81
N VAL A 220 13.44 21.41 13.14
CA VAL A 220 13.38 21.06 11.70
C VAL A 220 13.02 22.22 10.80
N LYS A 221 12.42 23.28 11.35
CA LYS A 221 11.96 24.47 10.62
C LYS A 221 13.03 25.13 9.77
N ASN A 222 14.28 25.20 10.26
CA ASN A 222 15.39 25.81 9.51
C ASN A 222 15.83 24.94 8.34
N ALA A 223 15.88 23.61 8.51
CA ALA A 223 16.28 22.68 7.45
C ALA A 223 15.25 22.63 6.31
N LEU A 224 13.97 22.86 6.60
CA LEU A 224 12.87 22.75 5.65
C LEU A 224 12.40 24.10 5.07
N LYS A 225 13.00 25.22 5.50
CA LYS A 225 12.57 26.59 5.14
C LYS A 225 12.56 26.87 3.63
N GLY A 226 13.39 26.17 2.85
CA GLY A 226 13.47 26.31 1.40
C GLY A 226 12.35 25.60 0.62
N LEU A 227 11.57 24.74 1.29
CA LEU A 227 10.51 23.96 0.68
C LEU A 227 9.16 24.68 0.79
N LYS A 228 8.37 24.64 -0.29
CA LYS A 228 7.05 25.27 -0.34
C LYS A 228 5.97 24.28 0.11
N LEU A 229 4.88 24.75 0.72
CA LEU A 229 3.69 23.92 1.06
C LEU A 229 3.08 23.27 -0.18
N PHE A 230 2.98 21.94 -0.18
CA PHE A 230 2.63 21.13 -1.36
C PHE A 230 1.42 21.68 -2.11
#